data_AF-A0A5S4ESD5-F1
#
_entry.id   AF-A0A5S4ESD5-F1
#
_cell.length_a   1.000
_cell.length_b   1.000
_cell.length_c   1.000
_cell.angle_alpha   90.00
_cell.angle_beta   90.00
_cell.angle_gamma   90.00
#
_symmetry.space_group_name_H-M   'P 1'
#
loop_
_entity.id
_entity.type
_entity.pdbx_description
1 polymer ?
#
loop_
_entity_poly.entity_id
_entity_poly.type
_entity_poly.pdbx_seq_one_letter_code
_entity_poly.pdbx_strand_id
1 'polypeptide(L)'
;MEQGAAMTPAEKFLSRVEHRQTGPGRWQFRVPTRKDRHMSGAVRETDEGVLLLHDFGGDSVPDILDAIGLQPSDLFPEKLTHHAKSERRPFPASDVLRCVAFEAMVVAAAAVALLAGEPFTEIDRERLILAASRIQAALTAGGLADG
;
A
#
# COMPACT_ATOMS: atom_id res chain seq x y z
N MET A 1 28.94 -21.76 7.75
CA MET A 1 29.33 -20.35 7.55
C MET A 1 28.03 -19.60 7.35
N GLU A 2 27.54 -18.98 8.42
CA GLU A 2 26.30 -18.22 8.46
C GLU A 2 26.54 -16.92 7.67
N GLN A 3 25.93 -16.79 6.50
CA GLN A 3 25.94 -15.52 5.77
C GLN A 3 25.12 -14.55 6.63
N GLY A 4 25.80 -13.64 7.35
CA GLY A 4 25.12 -12.53 8.00
C GLY A 4 24.39 -11.74 6.92
N ALA A 5 23.07 -11.84 6.89
CA ALA A 5 22.26 -11.13 5.92
C ALA A 5 22.56 -9.63 6.04
N ALA A 6 22.94 -9.00 4.93
CA ALA A 6 23.11 -7.55 4.90
C ALA A 6 21.79 -6.90 5.30
N MET A 7 21.82 -5.94 6.24
CA MET A 7 20.62 -5.25 6.71
C MET A 7 19.86 -4.62 5.55
N THR A 8 18.53 -4.76 5.56
CA THR A 8 17.68 -4.14 4.53
C THR A 8 17.70 -2.61 4.66
N PRO A 9 17.40 -1.86 3.58
CA PRO A 9 17.21 -0.41 3.67
C PRO A 9 16.24 0.03 4.77
N ALA A 10 15.13 -0.70 4.97
CA ALA A 10 14.22 -0.42 6.07
C ALA A 10 14.90 -0.59 7.44
N GLU A 11 15.64 -1.68 7.67
CA GLU A 11 16.34 -1.92 8.94
C GLU A 11 17.39 -0.83 9.22
N LYS A 12 18.15 -0.42 8.20
CA LYS A 12 19.10 0.70 8.31
C LYS A 12 18.41 1.99 8.73
N PHE A 13 17.26 2.30 8.15
CA PHE A 13 16.53 3.53 8.47
C PHE A 13 15.87 3.46 9.86
N LEU A 14 15.11 2.40 10.12
CA LEU A 14 14.29 2.25 11.33
C LEU A 14 15.15 2.13 12.59
N SER A 15 16.37 1.59 12.51
CA SER A 15 17.32 1.57 13.63
C SER A 15 17.75 2.96 14.13
N ARG A 16 17.44 4.04 13.39
CA ARG A 16 17.87 5.40 13.72
C ARG A 16 16.72 6.38 14.04
N VAL A 17 15.47 5.93 14.00
CA VAL A 17 14.30 6.80 14.21
C VAL A 17 13.29 6.15 15.15
N GLU A 18 12.55 6.97 15.90
CA GLU A 18 11.35 6.48 16.58
C GLU A 18 10.28 6.18 15.54
N HIS A 19 9.74 4.97 15.53
CA HIS A 19 8.78 4.53 14.51
C HIS A 19 7.65 3.66 15.08
N ARG A 20 6.58 3.54 14.30
CA ARG A 20 5.45 2.63 14.54
C ARG A 20 5.05 1.95 13.24
N GLN A 21 4.90 0.63 13.26
CA GLN A 21 4.41 -0.12 12.12
C GLN A 21 2.93 0.16 11.86
N THR A 22 2.56 0.31 10.60
CA THR A 22 1.20 0.61 10.15
C THR A 22 0.64 -0.42 9.17
N GLY A 23 1.50 -1.32 8.68
CA GLY A 23 1.16 -2.47 7.85
C GLY A 23 2.41 -3.27 7.50
N PRO A 24 2.27 -4.37 6.75
CA PRO A 24 3.42 -5.09 6.19
C PRO A 24 4.30 -4.14 5.36
N GLY A 25 5.59 -4.07 5.67
CA GLY A 25 6.55 -3.21 4.97
C GLY A 25 6.30 -1.69 5.10
N ARG A 26 5.45 -1.22 6.02
CA ARG A 26 5.03 0.19 6.13
C ARG A 26 5.11 0.72 7.56
N TRP A 27 5.74 1.87 7.73
CA TRP A 27 5.91 2.52 9.04
C TRP A 27 5.66 4.01 8.98
N GLN A 28 5.17 4.56 10.09
CA GLN A 28 5.27 5.98 10.39
C GLN A 28 6.48 6.22 11.29
N PHE A 29 7.18 7.33 11.08
CA PHE A 29 8.35 7.69 11.89
C PHE A 29 8.28 9.15 12.33
N ARG A 30 8.97 9.45 13.43
CA ARG A 30 9.18 10.82 13.90
C ARG A 30 10.28 11.45 13.07
N VAL A 31 9.93 12.52 12.35
CA VAL A 31 10.89 13.24 11.51
C VAL A 31 11.96 13.91 12.38
N PRO A 32 13.25 13.63 12.15
CA PRO A 32 14.34 14.10 13.01
C PRO A 32 14.66 15.60 12.84
N THR A 33 14.32 16.18 11.69
CA THR A 33 14.58 17.59 11.34
C THR A 33 13.64 18.58 12.04
N ARG A 34 12.57 18.10 12.67
CA ARG A 34 11.60 18.96 13.35
C ARG A 34 10.91 18.30 14.55
N LYS A 35 10.32 19.14 15.40
CA LYS A 35 9.58 18.68 16.59
C LYS A 35 8.09 18.66 16.33
N ASP A 36 7.60 17.54 15.82
CA ASP A 36 6.17 17.35 15.61
C ASP A 36 5.44 16.75 16.80
N ARG A 37 4.16 17.12 16.94
CA ARG A 37 3.25 16.50 17.91
C ARG A 37 2.98 15.02 17.59
N HIS A 38 2.97 14.66 16.31
CA HIS A 38 2.68 13.32 15.81
C HIS A 38 3.80 12.85 14.88
N MET A 39 3.91 11.53 14.68
CA MET A 39 4.76 10.98 13.62
C MET A 39 4.18 11.41 12.27
N SER A 40 4.97 12.17 11.52
CA SER A 40 4.59 12.89 10.30
C SER A 40 5.40 12.43 9.09
N GLY A 41 6.34 11.51 9.30
CA GLY A 41 7.07 10.82 8.26
C GLY A 41 6.43 9.46 7.99
N ALA A 42 6.44 9.04 6.73
CA ALA A 42 6.07 7.70 6.31
C ALA A 42 7.21 7.06 5.52
N VAL A 43 7.51 5.80 5.84
CA VAL A 43 8.41 4.96 5.05
C VAL A 43 7.73 3.67 4.64
N ARG A 44 8.09 3.19 3.46
CA ARG A 44 7.65 1.89 2.95
C ARG A 44 8.78 1.20 2.20
N GLU A 45 9.02 -0.06 2.51
CA GLU A 45 9.89 -0.91 1.72
C GLU A 45 9.06 -1.59 0.62
N THR A 46 9.54 -1.50 -0.62
CA THR A 46 8.96 -2.22 -1.77
C THR A 46 9.43 -3.67 -1.77
N ASP A 47 8.74 -4.54 -2.51
CA ASP A 47 9.17 -5.93 -2.72
C ASP A 47 10.56 -6.07 -3.38
N GLU A 48 11.04 -4.99 -4.01
CA GLU A 48 12.35 -4.90 -4.66
C GLU A 48 13.44 -4.38 -3.72
N GLY A 49 13.12 -4.15 -2.44
CA GLY A 49 14.05 -3.69 -1.41
C GLY A 49 14.35 -2.19 -1.45
N VAL A 50 13.65 -1.39 -2.26
CA VAL A 50 13.76 0.08 -2.23
C VAL A 50 12.93 0.65 -1.08
N LEU A 51 13.52 1.55 -0.29
CA LEU A 51 12.84 2.28 0.77
C LEU A 51 12.31 3.62 0.23
N LEU A 52 10.99 3.74 0.13
CA LEU A 52 10.31 4.99 -0.16
C LEU A 52 10.15 5.78 1.13
N LEU A 53 10.58 7.05 1.10
CA LEU A 53 10.45 7.99 2.19
C LEU A 53 9.60 9.16 1.75
N HIS A 54 8.61 9.51 2.57
CA HIS A 54 7.81 10.69 2.38
C HIS A 54 7.64 11.42 3.70
N ASP A 55 7.70 12.74 3.61
CA ASP A 55 7.45 13.60 4.73
C ASP A 55 6.25 14.52 4.47
N PHE A 56 5.25 14.48 5.36
CA PHE A 56 4.04 15.29 5.24
C PHE A 56 4.25 16.75 5.71
N GLY A 57 5.38 17.07 6.34
CA GLY A 57 5.72 18.44 6.74
C GLY A 57 6.51 19.23 5.69
N GLY A 58 7.03 18.56 4.66
CA GLY A 58 7.72 19.18 3.53
C GLY A 58 9.24 19.29 3.66
N ASP A 59 9.86 18.66 4.66
CA ASP A 59 11.32 18.55 4.76
C ASP A 59 11.84 17.66 3.62
N SER A 60 13.03 18.00 3.11
CA SER A 60 13.60 17.26 2.00
C SER A 60 14.12 15.89 2.46
N VAL A 61 14.05 14.88 1.57
CA VAL A 61 14.59 13.55 1.86
C VAL A 61 16.09 13.61 2.25
N PRO A 62 16.96 14.35 1.52
CA PRO A 62 18.36 14.49 1.92
C PRO A 62 18.54 15.03 3.35
N ASP A 63 17.81 16.09 3.74
CA ASP A 63 17.95 16.69 5.08
C ASP A 63 17.56 15.68 6.19
N ILE A 64 16.51 14.89 5.94
CA ILE A 64 16.07 13.85 6.88
C ILE A 64 17.16 12.78 7.03
N LEU A 65 17.78 12.34 5.93
CA LEU A 65 18.82 11.31 5.95
C LEU A 65 20.10 11.82 6.61
N ASP A 66 20.50 13.06 6.32
CA ASP A 66 21.67 13.68 6.93
C ASP A 66 21.49 13.82 8.45
N ALA A 67 20.29 14.18 8.91
CA ALA A 67 19.97 14.28 10.34
C ALA A 67 20.11 12.95 11.10
N ILE A 68 20.07 11.80 10.40
CA ILE A 68 20.26 10.46 10.98
C ILE A 68 21.53 9.78 10.47
N GLY A 69 22.43 10.49 9.77
CA GLY A 69 23.69 9.94 9.29
C GLY A 69 23.52 8.80 8.28
N LEU A 70 22.52 8.90 7.41
CA LEU A 70 22.30 8.04 6.25
C LEU A 70 22.58 8.80 4.96
N GLN A 71 22.80 8.05 3.88
CA GLN A 71 22.96 8.62 2.54
C GLN A 71 21.81 8.16 1.63
N PRO A 72 21.50 8.89 0.54
CA PRO A 72 20.47 8.47 -0.41
C PRO A 72 20.68 7.05 -0.95
N SER A 73 21.93 6.59 -1.06
CA SER A 73 22.28 5.23 -1.47
C SER A 73 21.78 4.15 -0.49
N ASP A 74 21.61 4.48 0.78
CA ASP A 74 21.11 3.53 1.79
C ASP A 74 19.61 3.22 1.65
N LEU A 75 18.89 3.98 0.82
CA LEU A 75 17.49 3.72 0.47
C LEU A 75 17.34 2.62 -0.58
N PHE A 76 18.44 2.10 -1.13
CA PHE A 76 18.44 1.13 -2.21
C PHE A 76 19.14 -0.17 -1.78
N PRO A 77 18.77 -1.33 -2.37
CA PRO A 77 19.50 -2.56 -2.17
C PRO A 77 20.90 -2.48 -2.82
N GLU A 78 21.87 -3.25 -2.31
CA GLU A 78 23.24 -3.30 -2.85
C GLU A 78 23.29 -3.70 -4.34
N LYS A 79 22.30 -4.48 -4.79
CA LYS A 79 22.11 -4.85 -6.19
C LYS A 79 20.76 -4.34 -6.66
N LEU A 80 20.75 -3.15 -7.25
CA LEU A 80 19.63 -2.69 -8.05
C LEU A 80 19.50 -3.62 -9.25
N THR A 81 18.47 -4.47 -9.26
CA THR A 81 18.01 -5.04 -10.53
C THR A 81 17.55 -3.86 -11.38
N HIS A 82 18.11 -3.68 -12.58
CA HIS A 82 17.84 -2.53 -13.47
C HIS A 82 16.38 -2.38 -13.93
N HIS A 83 15.45 -3.12 -13.33
CA HIS A 83 14.05 -3.16 -13.65
C HIS A 83 13.23 -3.14 -12.36
N ALA A 84 13.28 -2.01 -11.66
CA ALA A 84 12.30 -1.77 -10.63
C ALA A 84 10.91 -1.69 -11.29
N LYS A 85 10.06 -2.69 -11.09
CA LYS A 85 8.67 -2.68 -11.52
C LYS A 85 8.00 -1.54 -10.77
N SER A 86 7.79 -0.44 -11.48
CA SER A 86 6.90 0.64 -11.05
C SER A 86 5.66 0.02 -10.41
N GLU A 87 5.43 0.33 -9.12
CA GLU A 87 4.23 -0.06 -8.39
C GLU A 87 3.04 0.64 -9.06
N ARG A 88 2.54 0.06 -10.14
CA ARG A 88 1.48 0.67 -10.94
C ARG A 88 0.18 0.38 -10.24
N ARG A 89 -0.45 1.43 -9.73
CA ARG A 89 -1.90 1.53 -9.70
C ARG A 89 -2.32 1.95 -11.11
N PRO A 90 -2.61 1.01 -12.03
CA PRO A 90 -2.87 1.35 -13.43
C PRO A 90 -4.05 2.30 -13.59
N PHE A 91 -4.98 2.30 -12.61
CA PHE A 91 -6.15 3.15 -12.61
C PHE A 91 -6.22 3.99 -11.32
N PRO A 92 -6.58 5.28 -11.42
CA PRO A 92 -6.94 6.08 -10.25
C PRO A 92 -8.07 5.43 -9.44
N ALA A 93 -8.01 5.58 -8.12
CA ALA A 93 -9.02 4.99 -7.22
C ALA A 93 -10.46 5.44 -7.57
N SER A 94 -10.63 6.69 -8.01
CA SER A 94 -11.92 7.21 -8.47
C SER A 94 -12.48 6.45 -9.66
N ASP A 95 -11.64 6.02 -10.61
CA ASP A 95 -12.07 5.27 -11.79
C ASP A 95 -12.42 3.83 -11.42
N VAL A 96 -11.63 3.22 -10.54
CA VAL A 96 -11.94 1.90 -9.96
C VAL A 96 -13.29 1.92 -9.25
N LEU A 97 -13.56 2.93 -8.42
CA LEU A 97 -14.83 3.10 -7.71
C LEU A 97 -16.00 3.28 -8.68
N ARG A 98 -15.83 4.07 -9.75
CA ARG A 98 -16.87 4.23 -10.79
C ARG A 98 -17.19 2.89 -11.47
N CYS A 99 -16.18 2.07 -11.74
CA CYS A 99 -16.37 0.75 -12.36
C CYS A 99 -17.17 -0.22 -11.49
N VAL A 100 -17.05 -0.16 -10.16
CA VAL A 100 -17.77 -1.08 -9.24
C VAL A 100 -19.08 -0.53 -8.69
N ALA A 101 -19.43 0.73 -8.98
CA ALA A 101 -20.65 1.35 -8.47
C ALA A 101 -21.91 0.55 -8.84
N PHE A 102 -22.01 0.08 -10.09
CA PHE A 102 -23.15 -0.75 -10.50
C PHE A 102 -23.15 -2.13 -9.83
N GLU A 103 -21.97 -2.72 -9.62
CA GLU A 103 -21.86 -4.02 -8.96
C GLU A 103 -22.28 -3.94 -7.49
N ALA A 104 -21.97 -2.85 -6.80
CA ALA A 104 -22.47 -2.58 -5.45
C ALA A 104 -24.01 -2.49 -5.41
N MET A 105 -24.63 -1.86 -6.41
CA MET A 105 -26.09 -1.80 -6.53
C MET A 105 -26.71 -3.18 -6.74
N VAL A 106 -26.07 -4.05 -7.53
CA VAL A 106 -26.53 -5.43 -7.74
C VAL A 106 -26.44 -6.25 -6.45
N VAL A 107 -25.34 -6.12 -5.70
CA VAL A 107 -25.19 -6.77 -4.39
C VAL A 107 -26.27 -6.31 -3.41
N ALA A 108 -26.54 -5.00 -3.36
CA ALA A 108 -27.59 -4.44 -2.51
C ALA A 108 -28.98 -4.96 -2.91
N ALA A 109 -29.31 -4.97 -4.20
CA ALA A 109 -30.59 -5.46 -4.70
C ALA A 109 -30.80 -6.96 -4.38
N ALA A 110 -29.77 -7.78 -4.59
CA ALA A 110 -29.80 -9.19 -4.24
C ALA A 110 -30.00 -9.41 -2.73
N ALA A 111 -29.32 -8.63 -1.88
CA ALA A 111 -29.49 -8.70 -0.43
C ALA A 111 -30.92 -8.33 0.01
N VAL A 112 -31.51 -7.31 -0.59
CA VAL A 112 -32.90 -6.90 -0.32
C VAL A 112 -33.89 -7.99 -0.74
N ALA A 113 -33.73 -8.56 -1.94
CA ALA A 113 -34.59 -9.64 -2.42
C ALA A 113 -34.53 -10.88 -1.50
N LEU A 114 -33.33 -11.27 -1.09
CA LEU A 114 -33.12 -12.38 -0.16
C LEU A 114 -33.78 -12.13 1.21
N LEU A 115 -33.65 -10.92 1.75
CA LEU A 115 -34.29 -10.54 3.02
C LEU A 115 -35.82 -10.50 2.93
N ALA A 116 -36.35 -10.11 1.77
CA ALA A 116 -37.78 -10.12 1.50
C ALA A 116 -38.35 -11.53 1.27
N GLY A 117 -37.49 -12.55 1.15
CA GLY A 117 -37.91 -13.92 0.83
C GLY A 117 -38.38 -14.09 -0.61
N GLU A 118 -37.98 -13.18 -1.50
CA GLU A 118 -38.30 -13.26 -2.93
C GLU A 118 -37.59 -14.47 -3.56
N PRO A 119 -38.16 -15.08 -4.61
CA PRO A 119 -37.50 -16.16 -5.34
C PRO A 119 -36.14 -15.71 -5.87
N PHE A 120 -35.07 -16.34 -5.38
CA PHE A 120 -33.71 -16.08 -5.84
C PHE A 120 -33.34 -17.12 -6.89
N THR A 121 -33.40 -16.73 -8.16
CA THR A 121 -33.23 -17.63 -9.29
C THR A 121 -31.76 -17.89 -9.61
N GLU A 122 -31.48 -18.86 -10.49
CA GLU A 122 -30.12 -19.09 -10.97
C GLU A 122 -29.56 -17.86 -11.72
N ILE A 123 -30.42 -17.10 -12.41
CA ILE A 123 -30.02 -15.86 -13.10
C ILE A 123 -29.55 -14.81 -12.08
N ASP A 124 -30.28 -14.66 -10.96
CA ASP A 124 -29.90 -13.74 -9.89
C ASP A 124 -28.57 -14.17 -9.23
N ARG A 125 -28.41 -15.48 -9.04
CA ARG A 125 -27.19 -16.09 -8.52
C ARG A 125 -25.99 -15.82 -9.43
N GLU A 126 -26.11 -16.09 -10.72
CA GLU A 126 -25.06 -15.83 -11.71
C GLU A 126 -24.70 -14.34 -11.76
N ARG A 127 -25.70 -13.45 -11.73
CA ARG A 127 -25.47 -12.01 -11.76
C ARG A 127 -24.76 -11.51 -10.49
N LEU A 128 -25.10 -12.04 -9.32
CA LEU A 128 -24.46 -11.73 -8.05
C LEU A 128 -23.00 -12.23 -8.02
N ILE A 129 -22.73 -13.44 -8.52
CA ILE A 129 -21.37 -13.99 -8.64
C ILE A 129 -20.52 -13.11 -9.57
N LEU A 130 -21.09 -12.66 -10.70
CA LEU A 130 -20.41 -11.74 -11.60
C LEU A 130 -20.11 -10.39 -10.95
N ALA A 131 -21.01 -9.87 -10.11
CA ALA A 131 -20.78 -8.64 -9.36
C ALA A 131 -19.61 -8.80 -8.39
N ALA A 132 -19.60 -9.89 -7.62
CA ALA A 132 -18.51 -10.19 -6.70
C ALA A 132 -17.16 -10.33 -7.42
N SER A 133 -17.11 -11.04 -8.56
CA SER A 133 -15.86 -11.21 -9.31
C SER A 133 -15.31 -9.90 -9.89
N ARG A 134 -16.19 -9.01 -10.35
CA ARG A 134 -15.80 -7.66 -10.82
C ARG A 134 -15.28 -6.78 -9.70
N ILE A 135 -15.86 -6.86 -8.50
CA ILE A 135 -15.36 -6.16 -7.31
C ILE A 135 -13.96 -6.66 -6.95
N GLN A 136 -13.72 -7.97 -7.00
CA GLN A 136 -12.38 -8.54 -6.77
C GLN A 136 -11.38 -8.09 -7.84
N ALA A 137 -11.76 -8.11 -9.12
CA ALA A 137 -10.90 -7.61 -10.19
C ALA A 137 -10.55 -6.11 -10.02
N ALA A 138 -11.47 -5.32 -9.46
CA ALA A 138 -11.25 -3.92 -9.17
C ALA A 138 -10.21 -3.71 -8.04
N LEU A 139 -10.13 -4.59 -7.04
CA LEU A 139 -9.07 -4.56 -6.02
C LEU A 139 -7.70 -4.75 -6.66
N THR A 140 -7.55 -5.71 -7.55
CA THR A 140 -6.31 -5.93 -8.32
C THR A 140 -5.99 -4.70 -9.19
N ALA A 141 -6.99 -4.18 -9.91
CA ALA A 141 -6.82 -3.00 -10.77
C ALA A 141 -6.44 -1.73 -9.99
N GLY A 142 -6.89 -1.61 -8.73
CA GLY A 142 -6.54 -0.53 -7.82
C GLY A 142 -5.20 -0.72 -7.09
N GLY A 143 -4.52 -1.86 -7.28
CA GLY A 143 -3.32 -2.22 -6.53
C GLY A 143 -3.59 -2.41 -5.03
N LEU A 144 -4.71 -3.06 -4.70
CA LEU A 144 -5.19 -3.31 -3.34
C LEU A 144 -5.33 -4.82 -3.02
N ALA A 145 -4.79 -5.70 -3.86
CA ALA A 145 -4.99 -7.15 -3.76
C ALA A 145 -4.09 -7.86 -2.72
N ASP A 146 -3.17 -7.15 -2.06
CA ASP A 146 -2.19 -7.72 -1.11
C ASP A 146 -2.66 -7.62 0.35
N GLY A 147 -3.82 -8.20 0.67
CA GLY A 147 -4.39 -8.29 2.02
C GLY A 147 -4.38 -9.71 2.58
#